data_AF-A0A938M0F4-F1
#
_entry.id   AF-A0A938M0F4-F1
#
_cell.length_a   1.000
_cell.length_b   1.000
_cell.length_c   1.000
_cell.angle_alpha   90.00
_cell.angle_beta   90.00
_cell.angle_gamma   90.00
#
_symmetry.space_group_name_H-M   'P 1'
#
loop_
_entity.id
_entity.type
_entity.pdbx_description
1 polymer ?
#
loop_
_entity_poly.entity_id
_entity_poly.type
_entity_poly.pdbx_seq_one_letter_code
_entity_poly.pdbx_strand_id
1 'polypeptide(L)'
;MAFQDAVRGPGDGDFLAQMREAVRCPHYTQNEYQIYDNMDTDPQIPFKPTPGRPASRAECIDWLSRDWPGDFYERRLRVRQFCHQHTQEGDEDPQARASVLGHVHELDALAKRLRDAASGETIADAKARLRHLMYSVPSAQRLTEQKRELGSKPLAYYQVWSFYDLPHDNPFAALDHSRSEIVDRLGLGAYERDPMAELVAWSHRLPSGASAKKPTAWDADASQDSVYWRPGGRTQPLHKPRDSGFPEVVHDVVSAQEFVTPMQPLEV
;
A
#
# COMPACT_ATOMS: atom_id res chain seq x y z
N MET A 1 8.54 -19.90 -13.85
CA MET A 1 7.50 -20.80 -13.32
C MET A 1 6.67 -19.94 -12.38
N ALA A 2 5.50 -19.48 -12.83
CA ALA A 2 4.55 -18.69 -12.04
C ALA A 2 4.03 -19.50 -10.83
N PHE A 3 3.46 -18.86 -9.79
CA PHE A 3 2.87 -19.62 -8.66
C PHE A 3 1.70 -20.50 -9.12
N GLN A 4 1.05 -20.17 -10.25
CA GLN A 4 0.07 -20.93 -11.03
C GLN A 4 0.69 -21.94 -12.04
N ASP A 5 1.97 -21.81 -12.39
CA ASP A 5 2.70 -22.72 -13.31
C ASP A 5 3.67 -23.68 -12.59
N ALA A 6 4.10 -23.40 -11.36
CA ALA A 6 4.69 -24.39 -10.46
C ALA A 6 3.70 -25.53 -10.19
N VAL A 7 2.43 -25.22 -10.42
CA VAL A 7 1.26 -26.09 -10.51
C VAL A 7 1.18 -26.88 -11.83
N ARG A 8 2.24 -26.91 -12.65
CA ARG A 8 2.29 -27.60 -13.96
C ARG A 8 3.55 -28.47 -14.19
N GLY A 9 4.46 -28.57 -13.23
CA GLY A 9 5.64 -29.45 -13.33
C GLY A 9 5.31 -30.93 -13.13
N PRO A 10 6.00 -31.87 -13.80
CA PRO A 10 5.66 -33.29 -13.73
C PRO A 10 6.19 -33.88 -12.40
N GLY A 11 5.33 -33.95 -11.38
CA GLY A 11 5.69 -34.52 -10.07
C GLY A 11 4.55 -34.76 -9.08
N ASP A 12 3.67 -33.78 -8.84
CA ASP A 12 2.78 -33.79 -7.65
C ASP A 12 1.29 -33.56 -7.99
N GLY A 13 0.68 -34.53 -8.68
CA GLY A 13 -0.68 -34.41 -9.25
C GLY A 13 -1.83 -34.16 -8.27
N ASP A 14 -1.73 -34.59 -7.02
CA ASP A 14 -2.82 -34.45 -6.03
C ASP A 14 -2.73 -33.16 -5.19
N PHE A 15 -1.53 -32.74 -4.82
CA PHE A 15 -1.27 -31.61 -3.93
C PHE A 15 -1.59 -30.25 -4.60
N LEU A 16 -1.19 -30.12 -5.85
CA LEU A 16 -1.39 -28.94 -6.69
C LEU A 16 -2.86 -28.79 -7.15
N ALA A 17 -3.61 -29.89 -7.22
CA ALA A 17 -5.04 -29.89 -7.43
C ALA A 17 -5.81 -29.42 -6.20
N GLN A 18 -5.37 -29.81 -4.98
CA GLN A 18 -5.97 -29.36 -3.72
C GLN A 18 -5.74 -27.87 -3.45
N MET A 19 -4.53 -27.35 -3.71
CA MET A 19 -4.24 -25.91 -3.64
C MET A 19 -5.09 -25.11 -4.63
N ARG A 20 -5.26 -25.59 -5.87
CA ARG A 20 -6.18 -24.98 -6.85
C ARG A 20 -7.63 -25.00 -6.37
N GLU A 21 -8.10 -26.08 -5.77
CA GLU A 21 -9.48 -26.18 -5.28
C GLU A 21 -9.76 -25.23 -4.11
N ALA A 22 -8.79 -25.01 -3.24
CA ALA A 22 -8.95 -24.06 -2.13
C ALA A 22 -8.64 -22.60 -2.48
N VAL A 23 -7.81 -22.33 -3.49
CA VAL A 23 -7.73 -20.97 -4.07
C VAL A 23 -8.97 -20.68 -4.93
N ARG A 24 -9.59 -21.71 -5.53
CA ARG A 24 -10.94 -21.65 -6.14
C ARG A 24 -12.05 -21.81 -5.10
N CYS A 25 -11.79 -21.43 -3.85
CA CYS A 25 -12.84 -21.45 -2.84
C CYS A 25 -13.99 -20.56 -3.33
N PRO A 26 -15.23 -21.06 -3.40
CA PRO A 26 -16.37 -20.28 -3.86
C PRO A 26 -16.68 -19.07 -2.95
N HIS A 27 -16.05 -18.99 -1.78
CA HIS A 27 -16.13 -17.86 -0.86
C HIS A 27 -15.06 -16.78 -1.08
N TYR A 28 -14.08 -17.01 -1.96
CA TYR A 28 -13.10 -15.99 -2.30
C TYR A 28 -13.76 -14.91 -3.14
N THR A 29 -13.56 -13.65 -2.75
CA THR A 29 -14.00 -12.52 -3.55
C THR A 29 -12.95 -12.23 -4.62
N GLN A 30 -13.29 -11.35 -5.57
CA GLN A 30 -12.36 -10.87 -6.60
C GLN A 30 -11.03 -10.35 -6.01
N ASN A 31 -11.09 -9.78 -4.82
CA ASN A 31 -9.95 -9.23 -4.09
C ASN A 31 -8.96 -10.32 -3.67
N GLU A 32 -9.44 -11.47 -3.17
CA GLU A 32 -8.56 -12.58 -2.82
C GLU A 32 -7.88 -13.19 -4.05
N TYR A 33 -8.57 -13.29 -5.20
CA TYR A 33 -7.93 -13.75 -6.44
C TYR A 33 -6.83 -12.80 -6.92
N GLN A 34 -7.06 -11.49 -6.81
CA GLN A 34 -6.05 -10.48 -7.18
C GLN A 34 -4.78 -10.60 -6.34
N ILE A 35 -4.88 -10.98 -5.06
CA ILE A 35 -3.73 -11.21 -4.19
C ILE A 35 -2.85 -12.35 -4.74
N TYR A 36 -3.44 -13.49 -5.08
CA TYR A 36 -2.69 -14.60 -5.67
C TYR A 36 -2.12 -14.23 -7.06
N ASP A 37 -2.88 -13.53 -7.90
CA ASP A 37 -2.41 -13.07 -9.20
C ASP A 37 -1.23 -12.08 -9.09
N ASN A 38 -1.24 -11.23 -8.06
CA ASN A 38 -0.11 -10.35 -7.75
C ASN A 38 1.11 -11.17 -7.33
N MET A 39 0.93 -12.14 -6.42
CA MET A 39 2.01 -13.04 -5.98
C MET A 39 2.62 -13.84 -7.12
N ASP A 40 1.80 -14.24 -8.09
CA ASP A 40 2.18 -14.99 -9.28
C ASP A 40 3.06 -14.21 -10.25
N THR A 41 2.62 -12.99 -10.52
CA THR A 41 3.14 -12.17 -11.62
C THR A 41 4.24 -11.22 -11.20
N ASP A 42 4.56 -11.15 -9.91
CA ASP A 42 5.59 -10.26 -9.39
C ASP A 42 7.02 -10.73 -9.76
N PRO A 43 7.77 -9.96 -10.56
CA PRO A 43 9.15 -10.28 -10.91
C PRO A 43 10.15 -10.04 -9.77
N GLN A 44 9.79 -9.28 -8.73
CA GLN A 44 10.65 -8.98 -7.58
C GLN A 44 10.80 -10.17 -6.63
N ILE A 45 9.80 -11.07 -6.61
CA ILE A 45 9.76 -12.27 -5.76
C ILE A 45 10.14 -13.51 -6.60
N PRO A 46 11.35 -14.06 -6.43
CA PRO A 46 11.79 -15.20 -7.22
C PRO A 46 11.18 -16.51 -6.69
N PHE A 47 10.89 -17.45 -7.60
CA PHE A 47 10.41 -18.80 -7.23
C PHE A 47 11.53 -19.68 -6.65
N LYS A 48 12.77 -19.42 -7.03
CA LYS A 48 13.97 -20.11 -6.53
C LYS A 48 14.82 -19.10 -5.77
N PRO A 49 15.59 -19.53 -4.77
CA PRO A 49 16.47 -18.62 -4.06
C PRO A 49 17.52 -18.07 -5.04
N THR A 50 17.78 -16.77 -4.96
CA THR A 50 18.88 -16.10 -5.67
C THR A 50 19.82 -15.45 -4.65
N PRO A 51 21.08 -15.13 -5.01
CA PRO A 51 21.99 -14.48 -4.07
C PRO A 51 21.36 -13.21 -3.47
N GLY A 52 21.21 -13.19 -2.14
CA GLY A 52 20.62 -12.07 -1.41
C GLY A 52 19.08 -12.01 -1.41
N ARG A 53 18.36 -12.98 -2.00
CA ARG A 53 16.89 -13.04 -1.92
C ARG A 53 16.39 -14.47 -1.60
N PRO A 54 15.61 -14.63 -0.51
CA PRO A 54 14.99 -15.91 -0.18
C PRO A 54 13.95 -16.28 -1.24
N ALA A 55 13.60 -17.57 -1.30
CA ALA A 55 12.53 -18.06 -2.15
C ALA A 55 11.18 -17.87 -1.45
N SER A 56 10.86 -16.64 -1.02
CA SER A 56 9.67 -16.36 -0.19
C SER A 56 8.37 -16.82 -0.84
N ARG A 57 8.31 -16.89 -2.18
CA ARG A 57 7.19 -17.52 -2.91
C ARG A 57 7.08 -19.03 -2.64
N ALA A 58 8.19 -19.76 -2.66
CA ALA A 58 8.22 -21.20 -2.36
C ALA A 58 7.94 -21.46 -0.87
N GLU A 59 8.45 -20.60 0.01
CA GLU A 59 8.17 -20.64 1.45
C GLU A 59 6.69 -20.39 1.75
N CYS A 60 6.04 -19.43 1.07
CA CYS A 60 4.60 -19.20 1.18
C CYS A 60 3.80 -20.45 0.79
N ILE A 61 4.16 -21.10 -0.33
CA ILE A 61 3.51 -22.34 -0.80
C ILE A 61 3.68 -23.46 0.23
N ASP A 62 4.91 -23.69 0.69
CA ASP A 62 5.21 -24.72 1.69
C ASP A 62 4.46 -24.44 3.00
N TRP A 63 4.42 -23.18 3.42
CA TRP A 63 3.73 -22.78 4.64
C TRP A 63 2.21 -22.94 4.55
N LEU A 64 1.60 -22.61 3.41
CA LEU A 64 0.19 -22.90 3.14
C LEU A 64 -0.10 -24.40 3.06
N SER A 65 0.88 -25.21 2.67
CA SER A 65 0.73 -26.66 2.47
C SER A 65 0.73 -27.48 3.76
N ARG A 66 1.54 -27.08 4.75
CA ARG A 66 1.80 -27.88 5.96
C ARG A 66 0.61 -27.96 6.90
N ASP A 67 -0.25 -26.95 6.90
CA ASP A 67 -1.35 -26.82 7.85
C ASP A 67 -2.74 -26.90 7.19
N TRP A 68 -2.90 -27.80 6.22
CA TRP A 68 -4.14 -27.95 5.46
C TRP A 68 -5.28 -28.73 6.16
N PRO A 69 -5.72 -28.34 7.37
CA PRO A 69 -7.13 -28.52 7.72
C PRO A 69 -7.82 -27.32 8.39
N GLY A 70 -7.23 -26.11 8.38
CA GLY A 70 -7.87 -24.90 8.95
C GLY A 70 -9.08 -24.39 8.13
N ASP A 71 -10.00 -23.68 8.79
CA ASP A 71 -11.14 -23.03 8.11
C ASP A 71 -10.70 -21.87 7.20
N PHE A 72 -11.64 -21.33 6.42
CA PHE A 72 -11.36 -20.23 5.48
C PHE A 72 -10.72 -19.00 6.14
N TYR A 73 -11.21 -18.63 7.33
CA TYR A 73 -10.80 -17.41 8.01
C TYR A 73 -9.37 -17.55 8.55
N GLU A 74 -9.03 -18.70 9.10
CA GLU A 74 -7.68 -19.01 9.58
C GLU A 74 -6.65 -18.96 8.45
N ARG A 75 -6.98 -19.50 7.27
CA ARG A 75 -6.10 -19.45 6.09
C ARG A 75 -5.81 -18.02 5.65
N ARG A 76 -6.84 -17.17 5.61
CA ARG A 76 -6.71 -15.76 5.23
C ARG A 76 -5.84 -14.99 6.22
N LEU A 77 -6.04 -15.18 7.52
CA LEU A 77 -5.20 -14.54 8.54
C LEU A 77 -3.74 -14.97 8.42
N ARG A 78 -3.53 -16.24 8.07
CA ARG A 78 -2.21 -16.79 7.88
C ARG A 78 -1.49 -16.17 6.69
N VAL A 79 -2.08 -16.17 5.49
CA VAL A 79 -1.47 -15.53 4.31
C VAL A 79 -1.07 -14.09 4.64
N ARG A 80 -1.93 -13.34 5.33
CA ARG A 80 -1.63 -11.97 5.77
C ARG A 80 -0.43 -11.89 6.73
N GLN A 81 -0.33 -12.80 7.70
CA GLN A 81 0.82 -12.85 8.60
C GLN A 81 2.11 -13.11 7.84
N PHE A 82 2.08 -14.00 6.85
CA PHE A 82 3.21 -14.26 5.96
C PHE A 82 3.58 -12.98 5.18
N CYS A 83 2.62 -12.36 4.50
CA CYS A 83 2.83 -11.10 3.77
C CYS A 83 3.43 -10.00 4.66
N HIS A 84 2.99 -9.90 5.91
CA HIS A 84 3.53 -8.94 6.88
C HIS A 84 5.00 -9.21 7.25
N GLN A 85 5.43 -10.47 7.29
CA GLN A 85 6.83 -10.84 7.55
C GLN A 85 7.75 -10.55 6.36
N HIS A 86 7.19 -10.56 5.15
CA HIS A 86 7.91 -10.36 3.90
C HIS A 86 7.65 -8.98 3.28
N THR A 87 7.13 -8.03 4.05
CA THR A 87 6.89 -6.66 3.56
C THR A 87 8.23 -5.94 3.32
N GLN A 88 8.31 -5.10 2.29
CA GLN A 88 9.53 -4.42 1.85
C GLN A 88 10.67 -5.38 1.46
N GLU A 89 10.39 -6.52 0.83
CA GLU A 89 11.46 -7.41 0.32
C GLU A 89 12.02 -7.01 -1.05
N GLY A 90 11.40 -6.04 -1.72
CA GLY A 90 11.81 -5.64 -3.06
C GLY A 90 13.17 -4.95 -3.10
N ASP A 91 13.67 -4.74 -4.32
CA ASP A 91 14.94 -4.05 -4.53
C ASP A 91 14.90 -2.61 -4.03
N GLU A 92 16.00 -2.12 -3.49
CA GLU A 92 16.14 -0.69 -3.20
C GLU A 92 15.90 0.15 -4.46
N ASP A 93 15.16 1.24 -4.29
CA ASP A 93 14.97 2.26 -5.30
C ASP A 93 15.82 3.50 -4.96
N PRO A 94 16.99 3.67 -5.60
CA PRO A 94 17.91 4.75 -5.26
C PRO A 94 17.35 6.13 -5.64
N GLN A 95 16.40 6.22 -6.57
CA GLN A 95 15.82 7.50 -6.99
C GLN A 95 14.93 8.08 -5.88
N ALA A 96 14.23 7.22 -5.13
CA ALA A 96 13.32 7.64 -4.07
C ALA A 96 13.99 8.39 -2.91
N ARG A 97 15.29 8.18 -2.70
CA ARG A 97 16.04 8.86 -1.63
C ARG A 97 16.14 10.38 -1.84
N ALA A 98 16.19 10.83 -3.09
CA ALA A 98 16.25 12.25 -3.43
C ALA A 98 14.87 12.88 -3.64
N SER A 99 13.83 12.05 -3.75
CA SER A 99 12.48 12.47 -4.10
C SER A 99 11.67 12.98 -2.92
N VAL A 100 10.63 13.74 -3.25
CA VAL A 100 9.48 13.96 -2.37
C VAL A 100 8.46 12.89 -2.70
N LEU A 101 7.95 12.23 -1.66
CA LEU A 101 7.02 11.12 -1.77
C LEU A 101 5.61 11.58 -1.39
N GLY A 102 4.60 11.04 -2.06
CA GLY A 102 3.20 11.43 -1.89
C GLY A 102 2.37 10.33 -1.24
N HIS A 103 1.46 10.74 -0.37
CA HIS A 103 0.43 9.88 0.21
C HIS A 103 -0.95 10.44 -0.06
N VAL A 104 -1.89 9.52 -0.24
CA VAL A 104 -3.33 9.73 -0.29
C VAL A 104 -3.97 8.70 0.63
N HIS A 105 -4.88 9.15 1.50
CA HIS A 105 -5.55 8.29 2.46
C HIS A 105 -6.95 8.79 2.72
N GLU A 106 -7.88 7.89 3.06
CA GLU A 106 -9.17 8.28 3.59
C GLU A 106 -9.04 8.85 5.00
N LEU A 107 -9.71 9.98 5.25
CA LEU A 107 -9.70 10.69 6.53
C LEU A 107 -10.17 9.80 7.69
N ASP A 108 -11.21 8.99 7.49
CA ASP A 108 -11.80 8.18 8.56
C ASP A 108 -10.85 7.07 9.00
N ALA A 109 -10.21 6.41 8.03
CA ALA A 109 -9.20 5.40 8.29
C ALA A 109 -7.96 6.01 8.96
N LEU A 110 -7.54 7.21 8.52
CA LEU A 110 -6.44 7.94 9.13
C LEU A 110 -6.76 8.39 10.56
N ALA A 111 -7.97 8.91 10.81
CA ALA A 111 -8.43 9.32 12.12
C ALA A 111 -8.50 8.12 13.09
N LYS A 112 -9.03 6.99 12.63
CA LYS A 112 -9.06 5.74 13.40
C LYS A 112 -7.66 5.29 13.82
N ARG A 113 -6.65 5.49 12.95
CA ARG A 113 -5.24 5.16 13.20
C ARG A 113 -4.57 6.13 14.17
N LEU A 114 -4.79 7.43 14.00
CA LEU A 114 -4.10 8.47 14.78
C LEU A 114 -4.78 8.80 16.11
N ARG A 115 -5.97 8.27 16.32
CA ARG A 115 -6.70 8.34 17.58
C ARG A 115 -5.86 7.77 18.73
N ASP A 116 -5.78 8.52 19.81
CA ASP A 116 -5.30 8.03 21.09
C ASP A 116 -6.45 7.35 21.86
N ALA A 117 -6.62 6.04 21.61
CA ALA A 117 -7.68 5.28 22.26
C ALA A 117 -7.49 5.18 23.78
N ALA A 118 -6.26 5.31 24.29
CA ALA A 118 -5.97 5.22 25.72
C ALA A 118 -6.47 6.46 26.49
N SER A 119 -6.52 7.63 25.85
CA SER A 119 -7.12 8.84 26.43
C SER A 119 -8.63 8.93 26.24
N GLY A 120 -9.26 7.94 25.60
CA GLY A 120 -10.70 7.94 25.32
C GLY A 120 -11.10 8.83 24.14
N GLU A 121 -10.14 9.31 23.33
CA GLU A 121 -10.42 10.06 22.09
C GLU A 121 -11.31 9.21 21.18
N THR A 122 -12.43 9.76 20.68
CA THR A 122 -13.28 9.04 19.71
C THR A 122 -12.76 9.22 18.28
N ILE A 123 -13.28 8.42 17.33
CA ILE A 123 -12.95 8.64 15.91
C ILE A 123 -13.46 10.02 15.45
N ALA A 124 -14.62 10.45 15.95
CA ALA A 124 -15.17 11.77 15.64
C ALA A 124 -14.25 12.90 16.14
N ASP A 125 -13.70 12.77 17.34
CA ASP A 125 -12.74 13.74 17.90
C ASP A 125 -11.46 13.79 17.07
N ALA A 126 -10.90 12.62 16.71
CA ALA A 126 -9.71 12.55 15.87
C ALA A 126 -9.96 13.16 14.47
N LYS A 127 -11.13 12.92 13.87
CA LYS A 127 -11.54 13.58 12.60
C LYS A 127 -11.66 15.09 12.76
N ALA A 128 -12.29 15.57 13.84
CA ALA A 128 -12.42 16.99 14.11
C ALA A 128 -11.05 17.66 14.29
N ARG A 129 -10.13 17.00 14.99
CA ARG A 129 -8.73 17.44 15.15
C ARG A 129 -8.01 17.52 13.81
N LEU A 130 -8.11 16.50 12.96
CA LEU A 130 -7.50 16.52 11.62
C LEU A 130 -8.10 17.62 10.74
N ARG A 131 -9.43 17.80 10.72
CA ARG A 131 -10.08 18.89 9.99
C ARG A 131 -9.68 20.26 10.50
N HIS A 132 -9.56 20.45 11.81
CA HIS A 132 -9.03 21.70 12.38
C HIS A 132 -7.63 22.01 11.84
N LEU A 133 -6.74 21.01 11.85
CA LEU A 133 -5.38 21.13 11.33
C LEU A 133 -5.32 21.40 9.82
N MET A 134 -6.31 20.99 9.04
CA MET A 134 -6.34 21.22 7.58
C MET A 134 -7.01 22.56 7.20
N TYR A 135 -8.13 22.89 7.84
CA TYR A 135 -9.00 24.00 7.41
C TYR A 135 -8.91 25.23 8.31
N SER A 136 -8.78 25.05 9.63
CA SER A 136 -8.85 26.16 10.59
C SER A 136 -7.50 26.80 10.86
N VAL A 137 -6.40 26.02 10.75
CA VAL A 137 -5.05 26.56 10.91
C VAL A 137 -4.68 27.40 9.68
N PRO A 138 -4.18 28.66 9.86
CA PRO A 138 -3.72 29.50 8.77
C PRO A 138 -2.68 28.79 7.90
N SER A 139 -2.78 28.94 6.58
CA SER A 139 -1.92 28.23 5.62
C SER A 139 -0.42 28.35 5.93
N ALA A 140 0.05 29.54 6.35
CA ALA A 140 1.45 29.79 6.70
C ALA A 140 1.95 29.02 7.94
N GLN A 141 1.05 28.56 8.82
CA GLN A 141 1.38 27.84 10.05
C GLN A 141 1.05 26.34 9.97
N ARG A 142 0.28 25.95 8.96
CA ARG A 142 -0.32 24.61 8.84
C ARG A 142 0.70 23.48 8.95
N LEU A 143 1.82 23.58 8.23
CA LEU A 143 2.86 22.56 8.26
C LEU A 143 3.47 22.42 9.67
N THR A 144 3.83 23.54 10.31
CA THR A 144 4.41 23.56 11.66
C THR A 144 3.46 22.98 12.69
N GLU A 145 2.19 23.37 12.65
CA GLU A 145 1.17 22.88 13.58
C GLU A 145 0.90 21.39 13.38
N GLN A 146 0.80 20.92 12.13
CA GLN A 146 0.66 19.49 11.85
C GLN A 146 1.87 18.68 12.32
N LYS A 147 3.10 19.17 12.11
CA LYS A 147 4.32 18.55 12.66
C LYS A 147 4.28 18.44 14.17
N ARG A 148 3.82 19.49 14.86
CA ARG A 148 3.73 19.52 16.32
C ARG A 148 2.66 18.56 16.85
N GLU A 149 1.44 18.67 16.33
CA GLU A 149 0.26 17.96 16.86
C GLU A 149 0.23 16.47 16.47
N LEU A 150 0.73 16.14 15.28
CA LEU A 150 0.81 14.73 14.83
C LEU A 150 2.12 14.08 15.29
N GLY A 151 3.17 14.86 15.53
CA GLY A 151 4.40 14.40 16.18
C GLY A 151 5.02 13.17 15.52
N SER A 152 5.41 12.21 16.35
CA SER A 152 5.98 10.92 15.94
C SER A 152 4.93 9.85 15.61
N LYS A 153 3.64 10.22 15.48
CA LYS A 153 2.59 9.24 15.19
C LYS A 153 2.85 8.61 13.80
N PRO A 154 2.67 7.29 13.66
CA PRO A 154 2.88 6.60 12.40
C PRO A 154 1.74 6.96 11.44
N LEU A 155 2.06 7.71 10.39
CA LEU A 155 1.05 8.24 9.46
C LEU A 155 0.76 7.29 8.30
N ALA A 156 1.76 6.54 7.87
CA ALA A 156 1.64 5.63 6.74
C ALA A 156 2.22 4.25 7.05
N TYR A 157 1.47 3.23 6.65
CA TYR A 157 1.96 1.89 6.40
C TYR A 157 1.61 1.56 4.95
N TYR A 158 2.63 1.22 4.16
CA TYR A 158 2.52 0.47 2.90
C TYR A 158 1.48 0.92 1.87
N GLN A 159 1.59 2.18 1.46
CA GLN A 159 1.35 2.61 0.08
C GLN A 159 1.90 4.02 -0.08
N VAL A 160 2.96 4.17 -0.87
CA VAL A 160 3.58 5.46 -1.14
C VAL A 160 3.79 5.56 -2.64
N TRP A 161 3.18 6.59 -3.23
CA TRP A 161 3.44 6.92 -4.62
C TRP A 161 4.71 7.74 -4.68
N SER A 162 5.65 7.30 -5.51
CA SER A 162 6.86 8.04 -5.79
C SER A 162 6.66 8.82 -7.07
N PHE A 163 6.65 10.15 -6.97
CA PHE A 163 6.62 10.99 -8.15
C PHE A 163 8.06 11.36 -8.49
N TYR A 164 8.67 10.57 -9.38
CA TYR A 164 9.98 10.90 -9.92
C TYR A 164 9.90 12.11 -10.86
N ASP A 165 10.94 12.94 -10.81
CA ASP A 165 11.24 14.03 -11.76
C ASP A 165 10.25 15.21 -11.82
N LEU A 166 9.60 15.58 -10.72
CA LEU A 166 8.95 16.89 -10.62
C LEU A 166 9.84 17.87 -9.83
N PRO A 167 10.11 19.09 -10.34
CA PRO A 167 10.92 20.12 -9.67
C PRO A 167 10.20 20.76 -8.46
N HIS A 168 9.18 20.08 -7.93
CA HIS A 168 8.25 20.64 -6.96
C HIS A 168 8.23 19.80 -5.70
N ASP A 169 8.18 20.50 -4.56
CA ASP A 169 7.95 19.91 -3.24
C ASP A 169 6.54 19.29 -3.09
N ASN A 170 5.70 19.35 -4.13
CA ASN A 170 4.40 18.69 -4.18
C ASN A 170 4.40 17.60 -5.27
N PRO A 171 4.39 16.32 -4.90
CA PRO A 171 4.34 15.21 -5.85
C PRO A 171 3.06 15.25 -6.73
N PHE A 172 1.98 15.83 -6.22
CA PHE A 172 0.71 15.95 -6.92
C PHE A 172 0.61 17.19 -7.80
N ALA A 173 1.65 18.02 -7.92
CA ALA A 173 1.59 19.29 -8.67
C ALA A 173 1.26 19.10 -10.16
N ALA A 174 1.56 17.93 -10.72
CA ALA A 174 1.25 17.59 -12.11
C ALA A 174 -0.16 17.01 -12.30
N LEU A 175 -0.95 16.91 -11.24
CA LEU A 175 -2.33 16.46 -11.26
C LEU A 175 -3.24 17.68 -11.07
N ASP A 176 -4.27 17.80 -11.89
CA ASP A 176 -5.39 18.69 -11.57
C ASP A 176 -5.95 18.17 -10.25
N HIS A 177 -5.76 18.90 -9.15
CA HIS A 177 -6.01 18.49 -7.74
C HIS A 177 -7.44 17.99 -7.41
N SER A 178 -8.26 17.78 -8.43
CA SER A 178 -9.52 17.07 -8.36
C SER A 178 -9.35 15.64 -7.82
N ARG A 179 -10.32 15.28 -6.98
CA ARG A 179 -10.46 13.95 -6.40
C ARG A 179 -10.51 12.85 -7.47
N SER A 180 -11.19 13.08 -8.58
CA SER A 180 -11.37 12.11 -9.66
C SER A 180 -10.07 11.82 -10.40
N GLU A 181 -9.32 12.85 -10.79
CA GLU A 181 -8.02 12.68 -11.46
C GLU A 181 -7.04 11.96 -10.54
N ILE A 182 -6.98 12.33 -9.24
CA ILE A 182 -6.08 11.65 -8.31
C ILE A 182 -6.49 10.19 -8.10
N VAL A 183 -7.79 9.89 -7.95
CA VAL A 183 -8.25 8.51 -7.82
C VAL A 183 -7.92 7.68 -9.05
N ASP A 184 -8.19 8.22 -10.24
CA ASP A 184 -7.90 7.57 -11.50
C ASP A 184 -6.38 7.30 -11.61
N ARG A 185 -5.58 8.36 -11.48
CA ARG A 185 -4.13 8.34 -11.69
C ARG A 185 -3.39 7.47 -10.67
N LEU A 186 -3.91 7.36 -9.45
CA LEU A 186 -3.37 6.50 -8.39
C LEU A 186 -4.05 5.14 -8.29
N GLY A 187 -4.88 4.74 -9.27
CA GLY A 187 -5.49 3.40 -9.28
C GLY A 187 -6.36 3.11 -8.06
N LEU A 188 -6.91 4.14 -7.41
CA LEU A 188 -7.61 4.09 -6.14
C LEU A 188 -9.08 3.65 -6.30
N GLY A 189 -9.34 2.59 -7.07
CA GLY A 189 -10.66 2.21 -7.59
C GLY A 189 -11.76 1.96 -6.57
N ALA A 190 -11.43 1.68 -5.30
CA ALA A 190 -12.42 1.63 -4.22
C ALA A 190 -13.15 2.96 -4.05
N TYR A 191 -12.41 4.06 -4.20
CA TYR A 191 -12.88 5.41 -3.98
C TYR A 191 -13.62 5.99 -5.19
N GLU A 192 -13.64 5.31 -6.34
CA GLU A 192 -14.61 5.61 -7.41
C GLU A 192 -16.04 5.28 -6.97
N ARG A 193 -16.20 4.23 -6.16
CA ARG A 193 -17.52 3.72 -5.72
C ARG A 193 -18.05 4.43 -4.48
N ASP A 194 -17.17 5.08 -3.72
CA ASP A 194 -17.54 5.92 -2.58
C ASP A 194 -17.13 7.38 -2.81
N PRO A 195 -17.93 8.16 -3.55
CA PRO A 195 -17.63 9.57 -3.81
C PRO A 195 -17.68 10.42 -2.54
N MET A 196 -18.28 9.93 -1.45
CA MET A 196 -18.42 10.67 -0.19
C MET A 196 -17.23 10.49 0.75
N ALA A 197 -16.35 9.51 0.49
CA ALA A 197 -15.11 9.35 1.22
C ALA A 197 -14.23 10.61 1.09
N GLU A 198 -13.95 11.25 2.22
CA GLU A 198 -13.04 12.39 2.30
C GLU A 198 -11.60 11.88 2.20
N LEU A 199 -10.94 12.19 1.09
CA LEU A 199 -9.54 11.85 0.88
C LEU A 199 -8.65 13.02 1.28
N VAL A 200 -7.54 12.69 1.94
CA VAL A 200 -6.49 13.64 2.30
C VAL A 200 -5.18 13.21 1.68
N ALA A 201 -4.37 14.18 1.29
CA ALA A 201 -3.06 13.98 0.70
C ALA A 201 -2.00 14.80 1.43
N TRP A 202 -0.79 14.26 1.51
CA TRP A 202 0.39 14.94 2.05
C TRP A 202 1.64 14.45 1.35
N SER A 203 2.76 15.15 1.57
CA SER A 203 4.05 14.74 1.05
C SER A 203 5.14 14.79 2.10
N HIS A 204 6.13 13.92 1.96
CA HIS A 204 7.25 13.81 2.90
C HIS A 204 8.56 13.44 2.19
N ARG A 205 9.67 13.57 2.91
CA ARG A 205 10.97 13.02 2.52
C ARG A 205 11.32 11.85 3.44
N LEU A 206 12.08 10.90 2.91
CA LEU A 206 12.59 9.81 3.73
C LEU A 206 13.54 10.36 4.81
N PRO A 207 13.47 9.85 6.05
CA PRO A 207 14.47 10.11 7.07
C PRO A 207 15.89 9.78 6.59
N SER A 208 16.89 10.44 7.17
CA SER A 208 18.29 10.12 6.87
C SER A 208 18.60 8.65 7.19
N GLY A 209 19.12 7.92 6.21
CA GLY A 209 19.45 6.49 6.34
C GLY A 209 18.30 5.54 6.06
N ALA A 210 17.07 6.03 5.87
CA ALA A 210 15.96 5.19 5.39
C ALA A 210 16.10 4.90 3.89
N SER A 211 15.71 3.69 3.50
CA SER A 211 15.64 3.24 2.10
C SER A 211 14.18 3.12 1.68
N ALA A 212 13.91 3.46 0.41
CA ALA A 212 12.70 3.04 -0.26
C ALA A 212 13.02 1.84 -1.14
N LYS A 213 12.05 0.95 -1.29
CA LYS A 213 12.16 -0.28 -2.07
C LYS A 213 11.03 -0.36 -3.08
N LYS A 214 11.28 -1.10 -4.15
CA LYS A 214 10.28 -1.42 -5.14
C LYS A 214 9.21 -2.28 -4.47
N PRO A 215 7.94 -1.98 -4.71
CA PRO A 215 6.86 -2.75 -4.13
C PRO A 215 6.81 -4.19 -4.65
N THR A 216 6.42 -5.09 -3.78
CA THR A 216 6.24 -6.52 -4.04
C THR A 216 4.83 -6.98 -3.69
N ALA A 217 4.42 -8.17 -4.13
CA ALA A 217 3.14 -8.81 -3.82
C ALA A 217 2.83 -8.86 -2.32
N TRP A 218 3.86 -8.98 -1.50
CA TRP A 218 3.74 -9.03 -0.05
C TRP A 218 3.21 -7.72 0.55
N ASP A 219 3.61 -6.59 -0.04
CA ASP A 219 3.18 -5.27 0.40
C ASP A 219 1.67 -5.02 0.12
N ALA A 220 1.08 -5.76 -0.84
CA ALA A 220 -0.30 -5.56 -1.30
C ALA A 220 -1.32 -6.14 -0.35
N ASP A 221 -0.96 -7.24 0.31
CA ASP A 221 -1.81 -7.99 1.22
C ASP A 221 -1.47 -7.73 2.69
N ALA A 222 -0.33 -7.09 2.98
CA ALA A 222 0.06 -6.68 4.32
C ALA A 222 -0.92 -5.68 4.97
N SER A 223 -1.68 -4.93 4.16
CA SER A 223 -2.65 -3.94 4.60
C SER A 223 -4.03 -4.28 4.04
N GLN A 224 -5.06 -4.35 4.90
CA GLN A 224 -6.44 -4.63 4.47
C GLN A 224 -7.00 -3.57 3.52
N ASP A 225 -6.35 -2.41 3.46
CA ASP A 225 -6.74 -1.26 2.66
C ASP A 225 -6.10 -1.30 1.25
N SER A 226 -5.15 -2.22 1.02
CA SER A 226 -4.29 -2.26 -0.17
C SER A 226 -4.77 -3.20 -1.28
N VAL A 227 -5.99 -3.72 -1.19
CA VAL A 227 -6.47 -4.84 -2.02
C VAL A 227 -6.64 -4.53 -3.51
N TYR A 228 -6.60 -3.25 -3.88
CA TYR A 228 -6.74 -2.76 -5.26
C TYR A 228 -5.40 -2.38 -5.90
N TRP A 229 -4.31 -2.61 -5.17
CA TRP A 229 -2.97 -2.24 -5.59
C TRP A 229 -2.25 -3.43 -6.23
N ARG A 230 -1.55 -3.17 -7.33
CA ARG A 230 -0.75 -4.16 -8.06
C ARG A 230 0.73 -3.83 -7.94
N PRO A 231 1.52 -4.61 -7.19
CA PRO A 231 2.94 -4.35 -6.99
C PRO A 231 3.76 -4.53 -8.26
N GLY A 232 4.89 -3.81 -8.30
CA GLY A 232 5.83 -3.81 -9.42
C GLY A 232 5.32 -3.12 -10.70
N GLY A 233 4.05 -2.73 -10.76
CA GLY A 233 3.41 -2.14 -11.93
C GLY A 233 2.90 -0.76 -11.58
N ARG A 234 3.67 0.26 -11.97
CA ARG A 234 3.33 1.68 -11.90
C ARG A 234 1.82 1.91 -11.84
N THR A 235 1.29 2.61 -10.83
CA THR A 235 -0.16 2.75 -10.65
C THR A 235 -0.79 3.23 -11.94
N GLN A 236 -1.49 2.31 -12.62
CA GLN A 236 -2.03 2.61 -13.93
C GLN A 236 -3.32 3.40 -13.72
N PRO A 237 -3.56 4.43 -14.54
CA PRO A 237 -4.86 5.07 -14.61
C PRO A 237 -5.97 4.03 -14.73
N LEU A 238 -7.04 4.16 -13.94
CA LEU A 238 -8.23 3.30 -14.02
C LEU A 238 -8.87 3.42 -15.40
N HIS A 239 -8.78 4.61 -16.01
CA HIS A 239 -9.28 4.94 -17.33
C HIS A 239 -8.10 5.17 -18.29
N LYS A 240 -7.86 4.21 -19.18
CA LYS A 240 -6.78 4.28 -20.18
C LYS A 240 -7.07 5.38 -21.22
N PRO A 241 -6.14 6.33 -21.35
CA PRO A 241 -5.30 6.25 -22.55
C PRO A 241 -3.80 6.40 -22.27
N ARG A 242 -3.36 6.49 -21.01
CA ARG A 242 -1.95 6.74 -20.67
C ARG A 242 -1.24 5.44 -20.29
N ASP A 243 -0.31 5.02 -21.13
CA ASP A 243 0.45 3.75 -21.00
C ASP A 243 1.53 3.76 -19.90
N SER A 244 1.73 4.88 -19.20
CA SER A 244 2.69 4.98 -18.09
C SER A 244 1.97 5.33 -16.79
N GLY A 245 1.85 4.37 -15.90
CA GLY A 245 1.45 4.62 -14.51
C GLY A 245 2.48 5.44 -13.73
N PHE A 246 2.19 5.74 -12.46
CA PHE A 246 3.13 6.42 -11.57
C PHE A 246 4.13 5.46 -10.93
N PRO A 247 5.39 5.88 -10.71
CA PRO A 247 6.31 5.11 -9.89
C PRO A 247 5.77 4.95 -8.47
N GLU A 248 6.10 3.82 -7.85
CA GLU A 248 5.62 3.46 -6.52
C GLU A 248 6.78 2.92 -5.71
N VAL A 249 6.77 3.19 -4.41
CA VAL A 249 7.75 2.67 -3.48
C VAL A 249 7.09 2.27 -2.17
N VAL A 250 7.75 1.36 -1.47
CA VAL A 250 7.46 1.06 -0.07
C VAL A 250 8.67 1.43 0.77
N HIS A 251 8.44 1.92 1.98
CA HIS A 251 9.50 2.33 2.89
C HIS A 251 9.02 2.22 4.33
N ASP A 252 9.97 2.33 5.26
CA ASP A 252 9.70 2.33 6.69
C ASP A 252 8.74 3.43 7.12
N VAL A 253 8.07 3.20 8.23
CA VAL A 253 7.06 4.12 8.77
C VAL A 253 7.61 5.53 8.91
N VAL A 254 6.89 6.50 8.34
CA VAL A 254 7.19 7.93 8.47
C VAL A 254 6.24 8.62 9.42
N SER A 255 6.76 9.67 10.04
CA SER A 255 6.02 10.53 10.96
C SER A 255 5.70 11.88 10.33
N ALA A 256 4.96 12.71 11.05
CA ALA A 256 4.64 14.06 10.58
C ALA A 256 5.89 14.93 10.46
N GLN A 257 6.95 14.64 11.21
CA GLN A 257 8.21 15.39 11.18
C GLN A 257 8.80 15.46 9.76
N GLU A 258 8.51 14.45 8.96
CA GLU A 258 9.09 14.24 7.63
C GLU A 258 8.30 15.00 6.55
N PHE A 259 7.19 15.65 6.92
CA PHE A 259 6.36 16.41 5.99
C PHE A 259 7.15 17.50 5.29
N VAL A 260 6.95 17.58 3.98
CA VAL A 260 7.43 18.67 3.12
C VAL A 260 6.30 19.64 2.84
N THR A 261 5.11 19.12 2.52
CA THR A 261 3.88 19.90 2.42
C THR A 261 2.90 19.50 3.51
N PRO A 262 2.05 20.42 3.98
CA PRO A 262 1.01 20.06 4.94
C PRO A 262 0.01 19.09 4.30
N MET A 263 -0.59 18.24 5.14
CA MET A 263 -1.77 17.47 4.81
C MET A 263 -2.92 18.39 4.42
N GLN A 264 -3.57 18.05 3.32
CA GLN A 264 -4.68 18.80 2.74
C GLN A 264 -5.75 17.83 2.22
N PRO A 265 -7.03 18.22 2.23
CA PRO A 265 -8.08 17.47 1.54
C PRO A 265 -7.85 17.48 0.03
N LEU A 266 -8.32 16.44 -0.66
CA LEU A 266 -8.48 16.49 -2.11
C LEU A 266 -9.76 17.24 -2.45
N GLU A 267 -9.68 18.22 -3.35
CA GLU A 267 -10.85 19.00 -3.78
C GLU A 267 -11.78 18.10 -4.60
N VAL A 268 -13.09 18.11 -4.27
CA VAL A 268 -14.12 17.34 -4.97
C VAL A 268 -14.46 17.98 -6.30
#